data_AF-A0A2M6X7L2-F1
#
_entry.id   AF-A0A2M6X7L2-F1
#
_cell.length_a   1.000
_cell.length_b   1.000
_cell.length_c   1.000
_cell.angle_alpha   90.00
_cell.angle_beta   90.00
_cell.angle_gamma   90.00
#
_symmetry.space_group_name_H-M   'P 1'
#
loop_
_entity.id
_entity.type
_entity.pdbx_description
1 polymer ?
#
loop_
_entity_poly.entity_id
_entity_poly.type
_entity_poly.pdbx_seq_one_letter_code
_entity_poly.pdbx_strand_id
1 'polypeptide(L)'
;MKKAYLTLSFLGAVIPYWFFWDHFRKVGFGLGSFAQALFANGAAAGFSSDVLLSSLVFWIFIYSNDNKVPLRWPFVVLNLAVGLSCALPLYFYFKEKNANQ
;
A
#
# COMPACT_ATOMS: atom_id res chain seq x y z
N MET A 1 10.31 9.68 -14.77
CA MET A 1 9.10 8.83 -14.53
C MET A 1 8.26 9.30 -13.34
N LYS A 2 8.82 10.13 -12.45
CA LYS A 2 8.17 10.88 -11.35
C LYS A 2 6.67 11.16 -11.47
N LYS A 3 6.18 11.80 -12.55
CA LYS A 3 4.75 12.14 -12.68
C LYS A 3 3.85 10.90 -12.69
N ALA A 4 4.27 9.83 -13.37
CA ALA A 4 3.53 8.57 -13.41
C ALA A 4 3.48 7.91 -12.03
N TYR A 5 4.59 7.91 -11.28
CA TYR A 5 4.60 7.37 -9.91
C TYR A 5 3.66 8.12 -8.97
N LEU A 6 3.56 9.45 -9.13
CA LEU A 6 2.68 10.27 -8.31
C LEU A 6 1.20 10.01 -8.64
N THR A 7 0.86 9.93 -9.94
CA THR A 7 -0.52 9.59 -10.35
C THR A 7 -0.91 8.18 -9.93
N LEU A 8 -0.01 7.19 -10.07
CA LEU A 8 -0.27 5.83 -9.60
C LEU A 8 -0.41 5.76 -8.07
N SER A 9 0.38 6.52 -7.31
CA SER A 9 0.24 6.59 -5.85
C SER A 9 -1.12 7.15 -5.44
N PHE A 10 -1.57 8.23 -6.11
CA PHE A 10 -2.88 8.82 -5.86
C PHE A 10 -4.02 7.85 -6.18
N LEU A 11 -4.00 7.22 -7.36
CA LEU A 11 -5.00 6.20 -7.74
C LEU A 11 -4.97 5.01 -6.77
N GLY A 12 -3.77 4.57 -6.39
CA GLY A 12 -3.55 3.50 -5.44
C GLY A 12 -4.02 3.80 -4.02
N ALA A 13 -4.35 5.06 -3.70
CA ALA A 13 -5.00 5.46 -2.46
C ALA A 13 -6.52 5.61 -2.63
N VAL A 14 -6.96 6.31 -3.66
CA VAL A 14 -8.38 6.62 -3.89
C VAL A 14 -9.20 5.36 -4.10
N ILE A 15 -8.71 4.42 -4.92
CA ILE A 15 -9.46 3.21 -5.27
C ILE A 15 -9.72 2.32 -4.04
N PRO A 16 -8.70 1.92 -3.23
CA PRO A 16 -8.95 1.13 -2.03
C PRO A 16 -9.87 1.83 -1.02
N TYR A 17 -9.67 3.13 -0.77
CA TYR A 17 -10.51 3.86 0.18
C TYR A 17 -11.98 3.92 -0.24
N TRP A 18 -12.26 3.96 -1.54
CA TRP A 18 -13.64 3.94 -2.01
C TRP A 18 -14.34 2.62 -1.66
N PHE A 19 -13.67 1.48 -1.86
CA PHE A 19 -14.18 0.17 -1.47
C PHE A 19 -14.30 0.03 0.06
N PHE A 20 -13.32 0.51 0.82
CA PHE A 20 -13.36 0.48 2.28
C PHE A 20 -14.52 1.32 2.84
N TRP A 21 -14.77 2.50 2.25
CA TRP A 21 -15.88 3.35 2.63
C TRP A 21 -17.25 2.67 2.43
N ASP A 22 -17.45 2.00 1.30
CA ASP A 22 -18.67 1.24 1.04
C ASP A 22 -18.86 0.09 2.05
N HIS A 23 -17.79 -0.64 2.37
CA HIS A 23 -17.81 -1.70 3.37
C HIS A 23 -18.16 -1.19 4.78
N PHE A 24 -17.47 -0.15 5.24
CA PHE A 24 -17.71 0.43 6.57
C PHE A 24 -19.10 1.05 6.70
N ARG A 25 -19.68 1.57 5.60
CA ARG A 25 -21.08 2.01 5.59
C ARG A 25 -22.08 0.87 5.80
N LYS A 26 -21.79 -0.33 5.28
CA LYS A 26 -22.70 -1.48 5.34
C LYS A 26 -22.58 -2.27 6.63
N VAL A 27 -21.35 -2.49 7.11
CA VAL A 27 -21.06 -3.42 8.22
C VAL A 27 -20.66 -2.68 9.51
N GLY A 28 -20.39 -1.37 9.43
CA GLY A 28 -19.88 -0.57 10.54
C GLY A 28 -18.35 -0.64 10.68
N PHE A 29 -17.78 0.26 11.47
CA PHE A 29 -16.34 0.33 11.72
C PHE A 29 -15.87 -0.81 12.63
N GLY A 30 -15.21 -1.81 12.05
CA GLY A 30 -14.61 -2.91 12.79
C GLY A 30 -13.46 -3.58 12.02
N LEU A 31 -12.31 -3.75 12.68
CA LEU A 31 -11.18 -4.47 12.09
C LEU A 31 -11.52 -5.95 11.85
N GLY A 32 -12.33 -6.56 12.73
CA GLY A 32 -12.76 -7.95 12.59
C GLY A 32 -13.66 -8.19 11.38
N SER A 33 -14.66 -7.33 11.15
CA SER A 33 -15.55 -7.43 9.99
C SER A 33 -14.82 -7.16 8.68
N PHE A 34 -13.83 -6.26 8.71
CA PHE A 34 -12.95 -6.00 7.57
C PHE A 34 -12.08 -7.23 7.24
N ALA A 35 -11.45 -7.85 8.24
CA ALA A 35 -10.67 -9.07 8.04
C ALA A 35 -11.53 -10.23 7.52
N GLN A 36 -12.74 -10.42 8.05
CA GLN A 36 -13.67 -11.42 7.53
C GLN A 36 -14.03 -11.18 6.06
N ALA A 37 -14.22 -9.93 5.65
CA ALA A 37 -14.51 -9.58 4.26
C ALA A 37 -13.32 -9.85 3.32
N LEU A 38 -12.10 -9.53 3.75
CA LEU A 38 -10.87 -9.82 3.00
C LEU A 38 -10.66 -11.33 2.77
N PHE A 39 -11.14 -12.17 3.68
CA PHE A 39 -11.04 -13.63 3.61
C PHE A 39 -12.40 -14.32 3.40
N ALA A 40 -13.40 -13.61 2.86
CA ALA A 40 -14.78 -14.12 2.75
C ALA A 40 -14.92 -15.31 1.78
N ASN A 41 -14.02 -15.42 0.81
CA ASN A 41 -13.98 -16.52 -0.15
C ASN A 41 -12.55 -16.74 -0.68
N GLY A 42 -12.33 -17.83 -1.41
CA GLY A 42 -11.00 -18.19 -1.91
C GLY A 42 -10.34 -17.14 -2.81
N ALA A 43 -11.12 -16.43 -3.63
CA ALA A 43 -10.57 -15.38 -4.50
C ALA A 43 -10.14 -14.15 -3.67
N ALA A 44 -11.00 -13.66 -2.79
CA ALA A 44 -10.69 -12.54 -1.89
C ALA A 44 -9.49 -12.87 -0.99
N ALA A 45 -9.46 -14.10 -0.44
CA ALA A 45 -8.34 -14.58 0.37
C ALA A 45 -7.04 -14.64 -0.44
N GLY A 46 -7.08 -15.11 -1.69
CA GLY A 46 -5.94 -15.14 -2.59
C GLY A 46 -5.37 -13.75 -2.86
N PHE A 47 -6.22 -12.79 -3.24
CA PHE A 47 -5.82 -11.40 -3.45
C PHE A 47 -5.26 -10.75 -2.18
N SER A 48 -5.91 -10.97 -1.03
CA SER A 48 -5.46 -10.42 0.25
C SER A 48 -4.08 -10.99 0.64
N SER A 49 -3.89 -12.30 0.46
CA SER A 49 -2.62 -12.97 0.74
C SER A 49 -1.50 -12.48 -0.18
N ASP A 50 -1.79 -12.29 -1.46
CA ASP A 50 -0.83 -11.74 -2.44
C ASP A 50 -0.36 -10.32 -2.04
N VAL A 51 -1.29 -9.45 -1.63
CA VAL A 51 -0.98 -8.09 -1.17
C VAL A 51 -0.17 -8.11 0.13
N LEU A 52 -0.50 -9.00 1.08
CA LEU A 52 0.24 -9.14 2.34
C LEU A 52 1.67 -9.62 2.09
N LEU A 53 1.85 -10.66 1.26
CA LEU A 53 3.17 -11.17 0.90
C LEU A 53 3.99 -10.13 0.14
N SER A 54 3.38 -9.45 -0.84
CA SER A 54 4.05 -8.37 -1.57
C SER A 54 4.41 -7.19 -0.66
N SER A 55 3.60 -6.90 0.36
CA SER A 55 3.92 -5.89 1.37
C SER A 55 5.11 -6.29 2.24
N LEU A 56 5.18 -7.55 2.67
CA LEU A 56 6.35 -8.07 3.41
C LEU A 56 7.63 -7.99 2.58
N VAL A 57 7.58 -8.43 1.31
CA VAL A 57 8.71 -8.32 0.39
C VAL A 57 9.12 -6.85 0.20
N PHE A 58 8.15 -5.94 0.07
CA PHE A 58 8.41 -4.51 -0.05
C PHE A 58 9.08 -3.93 1.21
N TRP A 59 8.69 -4.35 2.41
CA TRP A 59 9.35 -3.91 3.64
C TRP A 59 10.79 -4.38 3.69
N ILE A 60 11.04 -5.67 3.43
CA ILE A 60 12.40 -6.23 3.34
C ILE A 60 13.23 -5.46 2.31
N PHE A 61 12.66 -5.15 1.14
CA PHE A 61 13.32 -4.39 0.09
C PHE A 61 13.70 -2.97 0.54
N ILE A 62 12.81 -2.25 1.21
CA ILE A 62 13.11 -0.91 1.75
C ILE A 62 14.25 -0.97 2.77
N TYR A 63 14.25 -1.96 3.66
CA TYR A 63 15.27 -2.09 4.70
C TYR A 63 16.61 -2.62 4.18
N SER A 64 16.60 -3.48 3.16
CA SER A 64 17.80 -4.01 2.52
C SER A 64 18.47 -3.02 1.58
N ASN A 65 17.76 -2.01 1.09
CA ASN A 65 18.32 -1.07 0.13
C ASN A 65 18.96 0.12 0.85
N ASP A 66 20.28 0.07 1.03
CA ASP A 66 21.06 1.15 1.62
C ASP A 66 21.21 2.38 0.69
N ASN A 67 21.03 3.56 1.27
CA ASN A 67 21.62 4.85 0.85
C ASN A 67 20.92 5.84 -0.09
N LYS A 68 19.59 5.83 -0.36
CA LYS A 68 19.00 6.96 -1.13
C LYS A 68 17.68 7.56 -0.62
N VAL A 69 17.03 7.00 0.39
CA VAL A 69 15.79 7.56 0.94
C VAL A 69 15.94 7.73 2.46
N PRO A 70 15.94 8.96 3.00
CA PRO A 70 16.35 9.24 4.38
C PRO A 70 15.35 8.75 5.43
N LEU A 71 14.09 8.44 5.06
CA LEU A 71 13.05 8.00 5.98
C LEU A 71 12.32 6.79 5.38
N ARG A 72 12.63 5.59 5.89
CA ARG A 72 12.06 4.30 5.43
C ARG A 72 10.70 3.97 6.09
N TRP A 73 10.58 4.28 7.37
CA TRP A 73 9.39 3.98 8.18
C TRP A 73 8.06 4.57 7.65
N PRO A 74 8.00 5.78 7.03
CA PRO A 74 6.74 6.33 6.56
C PRO A 74 6.11 5.49 5.44
N PHE A 75 6.92 4.79 4.63
CA PHE A 75 6.41 3.93 3.57
C PHE A 75 5.78 2.64 4.12
N VAL A 76 6.29 2.14 5.26
CA VAL A 76 5.68 1.01 5.97
C VAL A 76 4.34 1.43 6.56
N VAL A 77 4.28 2.60 7.22
CA VAL A 77 3.02 3.16 7.74
C VAL A 77 2.02 3.40 6.63
N LEU A 78 2.46 3.98 5.50
CA LEU A 78 1.59 4.24 4.37
C LEU A 78 1.05 2.96 3.74
N ASN A 79 1.87 1.91 3.67
CA ASN A 79 1.44 0.60 3.22
C ASN A 79 0.39 -0.02 4.14
N LEU A 80 0.52 0.15 5.46
CA LEU A 80 -0.48 -0.32 6.43
C LEU A 80 -1.76 0.52 6.44
N ALA A 81 -1.63 1.84 6.27
CA ALA A 81 -2.76 2.77 6.35
C ALA A 81 -3.60 2.81 5.07
N VAL A 82 -2.95 2.67 3.91
CA VAL A 82 -3.58 2.85 2.58
C VAL A 82 -3.48 1.58 1.74
N GLY A 83 -2.29 0.96 1.70
CA GLY A 83 -2.02 -0.22 0.89
C GLY A 83 -0.72 -0.11 0.07
N LEU A 84 -0.27 -1.27 -0.44
CA LEU A 84 0.94 -1.38 -1.26
C LEU A 84 0.87 -0.57 -2.56
N SER A 85 -0.32 -0.51 -3.16
CA SER A 85 -0.62 0.23 -4.39
C SER A 85 -0.29 1.72 -4.28
N CYS A 86 -0.39 2.32 -3.09
CA CYS A 86 -0.03 3.71 -2.84
C CYS A 86 1.44 3.85 -2.42
N ALA A 87 1.90 2.98 -1.51
CA ALA A 87 3.22 3.10 -0.90
C ALA A 87 4.38 2.83 -1.87
N LEU A 88 4.22 1.83 -2.76
CA LEU A 88 5.27 1.42 -3.69
C LEU A 88 5.58 2.51 -4.75
N PRO A 89 4.59 3.08 -5.47
CA PRO A 89 4.87 4.17 -6.40
C PRO A 89 5.44 5.40 -5.69
N LEU A 90 4.95 5.74 -4.50
CA LEU A 90 5.46 6.88 -3.74
C LEU A 90 6.94 6.68 -3.35
N TYR A 91 7.31 5.47 -2.96
CA TYR A 91 8.70 5.13 -2.69
C TYR A 91 9.59 5.33 -3.91
N PHE A 92 9.16 4.86 -5.09
CA PHE A 92 9.91 5.08 -6.34
C PHE A 92 10.00 6.55 -6.72
N TYR A 93 8.95 7.35 -6.48
CA TYR A 93 8.99 8.80 -6.69
C TYR A 93 10.09 9.46 -5.86
N PHE A 94 10.17 9.17 -4.56
CA PHE A 94 11.19 9.74 -3.68
C PHE A 94 12.60 9.22 -4.01
N LYS A 95 12.73 7.93 -4.33
CA LYS A 95 14.00 7.34 -4.79
C LYS A 95 14.52 8.05 -6.06
N GLU A 96 13.65 8.32 -7.04
CA GLU A 96 14.02 9.03 -8.26
C GLU A 96 14.25 10.54 -7.99
N LYS A 97 13.53 11.15 -7.03
CA LYS A 97 13.76 12.55 -6.64
C LYS A 97 15.16 12.73 -6.04
N ASN A 98 15.53 11.88 -5.10
CA ASN A 98 16.81 11.98 -4.37
C ASN A 98 18.01 11.54 -5.22
N ALA A 99 17.81 10.71 -6.25
CA ALA A 99 18.89 10.31 -7.17
C ALA A 99 19.25 11.39 -8.22
N ASN A 100 18.40 12.40 -8.39
CA ASN A 100 18.60 13.51 -9.33
C ASN A 100 18.98 14.84 -8.61
N GLN A 101 19.24 14.78 -7.31
CA GLN A 101 19.83 15.86 -6.52
C GLN A 101 21.26 15.49 -6.20
#